data_AF-A0A534RN28-F1
#
_entry.id   AF-A0A534RN28-F1
#
_cell.length_a   1.000
_cell.length_b   1.000
_cell.length_c   1.000
_cell.angle_alpha   90.00
_cell.angle_beta   90.00
_cell.angle_gamma   90.00
#
_symmetry.space_group_name_H-M   'P 1'
#
loop_
_entity.id
_entity.type
_entity.pdbx_description
1 polymer ?
#
loop_
_entity_poly.entity_id
_entity_poly.type
_entity_poly.pdbx_seq_one_letter_code
_entity_poly.pdbx_strand_id
1 'polypeptide(L)'
;MRSLCKLVRGSIGIAVLVVGFSTGAWGQVPTPPVAPFANLNALTRIKGAVVCVGCSLEEVEQAHAASGPLYELDSSQSKSKAVLRVDWVDDAARWESISMGRHLWVRAAAPVWQQLTAEENLFKKVEITGLLSSTRTLDVGQITVIE
;
A
#
# COMPACT_ATOMS: atom_id res chain seq x y z
N MET A 1 40.16 -34.03 35.51
CA MET A 1 41.26 -34.65 34.73
C MET A 1 40.94 -36.11 34.47
N ARG A 2 41.36 -36.60 33.29
CA ARG A 2 41.13 -37.94 32.70
C ARG A 2 39.72 -38.13 32.15
N SER A 3 39.49 -38.67 30.96
CA SER A 3 40.24 -38.96 29.74
C SER A 3 39.21 -39.76 28.94
N LEU A 4 38.89 -39.40 27.70
CA LEU A 4 38.40 -40.41 26.76
C LEU A 4 38.61 -39.93 25.31
N CYS A 5 39.83 -40.16 24.82
CA CYS A 5 40.06 -40.30 23.39
C CYS A 5 39.40 -41.59 22.92
N LYS A 6 38.48 -41.50 21.95
CA LYS A 6 38.28 -42.57 20.98
C LYS A 6 38.21 -41.99 19.58
N LEU A 7 39.29 -42.25 18.85
CA LEU A 7 39.40 -42.34 17.40
C LEU A 7 38.11 -42.90 16.76
N VAL A 8 37.60 -42.20 15.74
CA VAL A 8 37.04 -42.87 14.56
C VAL A 8 37.52 -42.12 13.30
N ARG A 9 38.50 -42.73 12.65
CA ARG A 9 38.82 -42.58 11.23
C ARG A 9 37.62 -43.12 10.43
N GLY A 10 37.09 -42.35 9.49
CA GLY A 10 36.09 -42.84 8.55
C GLY A 10 35.95 -41.90 7.37
N SER A 11 36.36 -42.38 6.20
CA SER A 11 36.73 -41.62 5.03
C SER A 11 35.56 -41.06 4.21
N ILE A 12 35.92 -40.01 3.45
CA ILE A 12 35.19 -39.21 2.47
C ILE A 12 34.43 -40.06 1.45
N GLY A 13 33.18 -39.67 1.18
CA GLY A 13 32.36 -40.16 0.07
C GLY A 13 31.09 -39.35 -0.10
N ILE A 14 31.20 -38.06 -0.43
CA ILE A 14 30.02 -37.24 -0.79
C ILE A 14 29.77 -37.46 -2.28
N ALA A 15 28.79 -38.29 -2.60
CA ALA A 15 28.25 -38.39 -3.95
C ALA A 15 27.52 -37.08 -4.28
N VAL A 16 28.11 -36.27 -5.15
CA VAL A 16 27.47 -35.07 -5.70
C VAL A 16 26.49 -35.52 -6.78
N LEU A 17 25.21 -35.66 -6.43
CA LEU A 17 24.13 -35.75 -7.40
C LEU A 17 23.82 -34.34 -7.90
N VAL A 18 24.30 -34.03 -9.11
CA VAL A 18 23.89 -32.84 -9.86
C VAL A 18 22.46 -33.07 -10.36
N VAL A 19 21.47 -32.56 -9.64
CA VAL A 19 20.11 -32.45 -10.15
C VAL A 19 20.06 -31.19 -11.00
N GLY A 20 20.04 -31.38 -12.33
CA GLY A 20 19.81 -30.31 -13.28
C GLY A 20 18.39 -29.78 -13.14
N PHE A 21 18.23 -28.62 -12.52
CA PHE A 21 16.98 -27.88 -12.59
C PHE A 21 16.95 -27.13 -13.91
N SER A 22 16.15 -27.63 -14.84
CA SER A 22 15.73 -26.89 -16.03
C SER A 22 15.10 -25.58 -15.58
N THR A 23 15.80 -24.47 -15.79
CA THR A 23 15.27 -23.13 -15.57
C THR A 23 14.19 -22.87 -16.63
N GLY A 24 12.95 -23.23 -16.31
CA GLY A 24 11.79 -22.66 -16.97
C GLY A 24 11.76 -21.17 -16.63
N ALA A 25 12.33 -20.34 -17.50
CA ALA A 25 12.13 -18.91 -17.46
C ALA A 25 10.67 -18.61 -17.85
N TRP A 26 9.75 -18.74 -16.89
CA TRP A 26 8.44 -18.15 -17.01
C TRP A 26 8.65 -16.64 -16.88
N GLY A 27 8.75 -15.97 -18.03
CA GLY A 27 8.74 -14.51 -18.10
C GLY A 27 7.47 -14.01 -17.41
N GLN A 28 7.61 -13.56 -16.17
CA GLN A 28 6.56 -12.79 -15.52
C GLN A 28 6.56 -11.42 -16.17
N VAL A 29 5.66 -11.24 -17.14
CA VAL A 29 5.27 -9.91 -17.58
C VAL A 29 4.80 -9.19 -16.31
N PRO A 30 5.34 -8.00 -15.96
CA PRO A 30 4.87 -7.25 -14.81
C PRO A 30 3.41 -6.88 -15.08
N THR A 31 2.49 -7.69 -14.56
CA THR A 31 1.10 -7.29 -14.46
C THR A 31 1.08 -6.15 -13.45
N PRO A 32 0.62 -4.94 -13.82
CA PRO A 32 0.39 -3.90 -12.82
C PRO A 32 -0.51 -4.48 -11.72
N PRO A 33 -0.32 -4.10 -10.44
CA PRO A 33 -1.15 -4.57 -9.36
C PRO A 33 -2.57 -4.03 -9.55
N VAL A 34 -3.37 -4.74 -10.34
CA VAL A 34 -4.81 -4.51 -10.43
C VAL A 34 -5.41 -5.36 -9.32
N ALA A 35 -5.84 -4.72 -8.24
CA ALA A 35 -6.65 -5.43 -7.26
C ALA A 35 -7.86 -6.05 -7.97
N PRO A 36 -8.21 -7.32 -7.69
CA PRO A 36 -9.27 -8.03 -8.40
C PRO A 36 -10.62 -7.48 -7.96
N PHE A 37 -11.03 -6.37 -8.56
CA PHE A 37 -12.30 -5.73 -8.27
C PHE A 37 -13.41 -6.43 -9.05
N ALA A 38 -14.21 -7.26 -8.36
CA ALA A 38 -15.33 -7.99 -8.94
C ALA A 38 -16.50 -7.09 -9.40
N ASN A 39 -16.53 -5.82 -8.95
CA ASN A 39 -17.58 -4.85 -9.29
C ASN A 39 -16.96 -3.52 -9.70
N LEU A 40 -16.87 -3.29 -11.01
CA LEU A 40 -16.31 -2.07 -11.60
C LEU A 40 -17.18 -0.83 -11.35
N ASN A 41 -18.47 -0.99 -11.03
CA ASN A 41 -19.37 0.14 -10.70
C ASN A 41 -19.11 0.70 -9.29
N ALA A 42 -18.26 0.04 -8.49
CA ALA A 42 -17.83 0.54 -7.19
C ALA A 42 -16.42 1.14 -7.22
N LEU A 43 -15.82 1.24 -8.41
CA LEU A 43 -14.50 1.79 -8.62
C LEU A 43 -14.55 3.30 -8.51
N THR A 44 -13.68 3.85 -7.68
CA THR A 44 -13.56 5.26 -7.37
C THR A 44 -12.12 5.68 -7.68
N ARG A 45 -12.00 6.80 -8.38
CA ARG A 45 -10.73 7.46 -8.67
C ARG A 45 -10.67 8.78 -7.95
N ILE A 46 -9.60 8.96 -7.19
CA ILE A 46 -9.37 10.12 -6.34
C ILE A 46 -8.05 10.74 -6.80
N LYS A 47 -8.06 12.03 -7.09
CA LYS A 47 -6.84 12.81 -7.34
C LYS A 47 -6.62 13.76 -6.18
N GLY A 48 -5.38 13.84 -5.73
CA GLY A 48 -5.03 14.65 -4.58
C GLY A 48 -3.55 14.62 -4.28
N ALA A 49 -3.19 15.06 -3.09
CA ALA A 49 -1.81 15.01 -2.60
C ALA A 49 -1.80 14.62 -1.12
N VAL A 50 -0.88 13.73 -0.74
CA VAL A 50 -0.64 13.44 0.68
C VAL A 50 0.11 14.62 1.27
N VAL A 51 -0.48 15.27 2.26
CA VAL A 51 0.07 16.49 2.88
C VAL A 51 0.73 16.22 4.23
N CYS A 52 0.41 15.09 4.87
CA CYS A 52 1.14 14.58 6.01
C CYS A 52 1.00 13.05 6.14
N VAL A 53 2.02 12.40 6.67
CA VAL A 53 1.99 11.00 7.13
C VAL A 53 2.20 11.00 8.64
N GLY A 54 1.38 10.24 9.37
CA GLY A 54 1.41 10.17 10.83
C GLY A 54 0.69 11.31 11.56
N CYS A 55 0.22 12.35 10.85
CA CYS A 55 -0.63 13.39 11.43
C CYS A 55 -2.10 12.97 11.49
N SER A 56 -2.83 13.59 12.40
CA SER A 56 -4.28 13.72 12.39
C SER A 56 -4.76 14.84 11.47
N LEU A 57 -6.03 14.80 11.10
CA LEU A 57 -6.68 15.88 10.34
C LEU A 57 -6.59 17.24 11.06
N GLU A 58 -6.80 17.25 12.37
CA GLU A 58 -6.83 18.47 13.19
C GLU A 58 -5.45 19.17 13.23
N GLU A 59 -4.37 18.40 13.38
CA GLU A 59 -3.00 18.94 13.37
C GLU A 59 -2.68 19.64 12.03
N VAL A 60 -3.11 19.05 10.91
CA VAL A 60 -2.88 19.64 9.58
C VAL A 60 -3.74 20.88 9.37
N GLU A 61 -5.00 20.88 9.79
CA GLU A 61 -5.90 22.05 9.69
C GLU A 61 -5.39 23.24 10.52
N GLN A 62 -4.79 23.00 11.69
CA GLN A 62 -4.20 24.06 12.51
C GLN A 62 -2.88 24.58 11.95
N ALA A 63 -2.04 23.71 11.39
CA ALA A 63 -0.72 24.08 10.86
C ALA A 63 -0.80 24.74 9.48
N HIS A 64 -1.81 24.39 8.67
CA HIS A 64 -1.93 24.86 7.30
C HIS A 64 -3.38 25.13 6.90
N ALA A 65 -3.63 26.32 6.35
CA ALA A 65 -4.81 26.59 5.54
C ALA A 65 -4.65 25.90 4.17
N ALA A 66 -4.84 24.57 4.12
CA ALA A 66 -4.84 23.85 2.86
C ALA A 66 -5.94 24.38 1.95
N SER A 67 -5.62 24.63 0.68
CA SER A 67 -6.54 25.20 -0.31
C SER A 67 -7.53 24.17 -0.89
N GLY A 68 -8.02 23.24 -0.07
CA GLY A 68 -8.90 22.15 -0.50
C GLY A 68 -9.34 21.25 0.65
N PRO A 69 -10.32 20.36 0.41
CA PRO A 69 -10.83 19.47 1.44
C PRO A 69 -9.79 18.42 1.82
N LEU A 70 -9.52 18.33 3.11
CA LEU A 70 -8.59 17.39 3.72
C LEU A 70 -9.35 16.16 4.24
N TYR A 71 -8.76 14.99 4.07
CA TYR A 71 -9.31 13.72 4.53
C TYR A 71 -8.23 12.92 5.26
N GLU A 72 -8.58 12.40 6.43
CA GLU A 72 -7.75 11.45 7.16
C GLU A 72 -7.93 10.04 6.58
N LEU A 73 -6.80 9.37 6.34
CA LEU A 73 -6.70 8.00 5.86
C LEU A 73 -6.06 7.14 6.95
N ASP A 74 -6.82 6.23 7.53
CA ASP A 74 -6.33 5.27 8.53
C ASP A 74 -6.10 3.90 7.91
N SER A 75 -4.85 3.47 7.83
CA SER A 75 -4.52 2.15 7.30
C SER A 75 -4.91 1.06 8.31
N SER A 76 -5.90 0.25 7.96
CA SER A 76 -6.35 -0.84 8.84
C SER A 76 -5.29 -1.94 9.02
N GLN A 77 -4.32 -2.02 8.10
CA GLN A 77 -3.27 -3.05 8.09
C GLN A 77 -2.00 -2.61 8.81
N SER A 78 -1.56 -1.36 8.61
CA SER A 78 -0.30 -0.86 9.17
C SER A 78 -0.47 -0.04 10.44
N LYS A 79 -1.71 0.29 10.85
CA LYS A 79 -2.01 1.21 11.96
C LYS A 79 -1.30 2.57 11.83
N SER A 80 -1.07 3.00 10.59
CA SER A 80 -0.51 4.31 10.28
C SER A 80 -1.56 5.20 9.61
N LYS A 81 -1.37 6.50 9.75
CA LYS A 81 -2.28 7.54 9.27
C LYS A 81 -1.62 8.34 8.15
N ALA A 82 -2.44 8.89 7.28
CA ALA A 82 -2.03 9.94 6.36
C ALA A 82 -3.17 10.94 6.18
N VAL A 83 -2.83 12.19 5.87
CA VAL A 83 -3.81 13.21 5.50
C VAL A 83 -3.68 13.47 4.01
N LEU A 84 -4.78 13.28 3.29
CA LEU A 84 -4.91 13.49 1.86
C LEU A 84 -5.69 14.78 1.61
N ARG A 85 -5.11 15.73 0.87
CA ARG A 85 -5.89 16.79 0.23
C ARG A 85 -6.49 16.22 -1.04
N VAL A 86 -7.81 16.27 -1.16
CA VAL A 86 -8.52 15.80 -2.35
C VAL A 86 -8.78 16.98 -3.28
N ASP A 87 -8.29 16.87 -4.51
CA ASP A 87 -8.47 17.88 -5.54
C ASP A 87 -9.61 17.50 -6.51
N TRP A 88 -9.85 16.19 -6.71
CA TRP A 88 -10.92 15.68 -7.57
C TRP A 88 -11.31 14.23 -7.23
N VAL A 89 -12.58 13.89 -7.45
CA VAL A 89 -13.12 12.52 -7.37
C VAL A 89 -14.06 12.25 -8.54
N ASP A 90 -14.09 11.03 -9.06
CA ASP A 90 -14.92 10.67 -10.22
C ASP A 90 -16.42 10.65 -9.93
N ASP A 91 -16.83 10.19 -8.75
CA ASP A 91 -18.20 10.25 -8.25
C ASP A 91 -18.27 11.08 -6.97
N ALA A 92 -18.37 12.41 -7.12
CA ALA A 92 -18.41 13.35 -6.00
C ALA A 92 -19.62 13.15 -5.09
N ALA A 93 -20.79 12.81 -5.65
CA ALA A 93 -22.00 12.61 -4.85
C ALA A 93 -21.86 11.40 -3.93
N ARG A 94 -21.35 10.29 -4.47
CA ARG A 94 -21.06 9.10 -3.66
C ARG A 94 -19.94 9.35 -2.67
N TRP A 95 -18.85 9.99 -3.09
CA TRP A 95 -17.73 10.35 -2.22
C TRP A 95 -18.19 11.12 -1.00
N GLU A 96 -18.97 12.18 -1.17
CA GLU A 96 -19.49 13.00 -0.07
C GLU A 96 -20.44 12.21 0.83
N SER A 97 -21.31 11.37 0.26
CA SER A 97 -22.23 10.55 1.05
C SER A 97 -21.54 9.51 1.93
N ILE A 98 -20.39 8.99 1.50
CA ILE A 98 -19.65 7.94 2.23
C ILE A 98 -18.62 8.58 3.16
N SER A 99 -17.87 9.56 2.69
CA SER A 99 -16.77 10.18 3.46
C SER A 99 -17.24 11.11 4.59
N MET A 100 -18.56 11.19 4.86
CA MET A 100 -19.17 11.96 5.96
C MET A 100 -18.35 11.89 7.25
N GLY A 101 -17.59 12.96 7.52
CA GLY A 101 -16.63 13.05 8.62
C GLY A 101 -15.15 13.18 8.20
N ARG A 102 -14.87 13.25 6.89
CA ARG A 102 -13.52 13.44 6.33
C ARG A 102 -12.49 12.43 6.84
N HIS A 103 -12.94 11.22 7.16
CA HIS A 103 -12.12 10.13 7.67
C HIS A 103 -12.49 8.82 6.97
N LEU A 104 -11.49 8.10 6.49
CA LEU A 104 -11.63 6.86 5.74
C LEU A 104 -10.67 5.79 6.25
N TRP A 105 -11.18 4.57 6.36
CA TRP A 105 -10.33 3.40 6.56
C TRP A 105 -9.73 2.98 5.23
N VAL A 106 -8.43 2.74 5.18
CA VAL A 106 -7.74 2.29 3.97
C VAL A 106 -7.30 0.84 4.12
N ARG A 107 -7.70 0.01 3.16
CA ARG A 107 -7.19 -1.34 2.97
C ARG A 107 -6.39 -1.36 1.67
N ALA A 108 -5.08 -1.53 1.79
CA ALA A 108 -4.18 -1.59 0.64
C ALA A 108 -3.09 -2.62 0.93
N ALA A 109 -2.53 -3.25 -0.10
CA ALA A 109 -1.32 -4.04 0.09
C ALA A 109 -0.22 -3.15 0.69
N ALA A 110 0.62 -3.71 1.57
CA ALA A 110 1.73 -2.98 2.19
C ALA A 110 2.58 -2.14 1.20
N PRO A 111 3.01 -2.66 0.02
CA PRO A 111 3.78 -1.86 -0.94
C PRO A 111 2.98 -0.68 -1.53
N VAL A 112 1.66 -0.84 -1.71
CA VAL A 112 0.79 0.23 -2.23
C VAL A 112 0.65 1.32 -1.17
N TRP A 113 0.40 0.96 0.09
CA TRP A 113 0.35 1.94 1.17
C TRP A 113 1.68 2.66 1.35
N GLN A 114 2.80 1.92 1.35
CA GLN A 114 4.14 2.48 1.45
C GLN A 114 4.44 3.46 0.30
N GLN A 115 4.02 3.15 -0.93
CA GLN A 115 4.16 4.06 -2.06
C GLN A 115 3.37 5.36 -1.85
N LEU A 116 2.14 5.28 -1.31
CA LEU A 116 1.34 6.48 -1.00
C LEU A 116 2.00 7.38 0.03
N THR A 117 2.55 6.76 1.08
CA THR A 117 3.09 7.45 2.26
C THR A 117 4.60 7.65 2.18
N ALA A 118 5.22 7.40 1.04
CA ALA A 118 6.65 7.58 0.85
C ALA A 118 7.00 9.06 0.96
N GLU A 119 8.12 9.39 1.62
CA GLU A 119 8.54 10.78 1.82
C GLU A 119 8.70 11.52 0.48
N GLU A 120 9.21 10.83 -0.55
CA GLU A 120 9.37 11.37 -1.90
C GLU A 120 8.05 11.65 -2.63
N ASN A 121 6.92 11.16 -2.11
CA ASN A 121 5.58 11.36 -2.68
C ASN A 121 4.72 12.32 -1.86
N LEU A 122 5.25 12.86 -0.75
CA LEU A 122 4.60 13.93 -0.02
C LEU A 122 4.46 15.16 -0.92
N PHE A 123 3.30 15.79 -0.87
CA PHE A 123 2.89 16.96 -1.66
C PHE A 123 2.84 16.76 -3.18
N LYS A 124 3.26 15.60 -3.69
CA LYS A 124 3.08 15.21 -5.09
C LYS A 124 1.63 14.88 -5.38
N LYS A 125 1.25 15.10 -6.64
CA LYS A 125 -0.08 14.72 -7.10
C LYS A 125 -0.11 13.20 -7.31
N VAL A 126 -1.11 12.58 -6.72
CA VAL A 126 -1.37 11.15 -6.83
C VAL A 126 -2.78 10.91 -7.34
N GLU A 127 -2.94 9.86 -8.14
CA GLU A 127 -4.22 9.26 -8.44
C GLU A 127 -4.32 7.93 -7.69
N ILE A 128 -5.33 7.82 -6.84
CA ILE A 128 -5.66 6.62 -6.09
C ILE A 128 -6.84 5.97 -6.77
N THR A 129 -6.69 4.70 -7.13
CA THR A 129 -7.76 3.88 -7.71
C THR A 129 -8.12 2.76 -6.74
N GLY A 130 -9.39 2.70 -6.36
CA GLY A 130 -9.86 1.72 -5.40
C GLY A 130 -11.36 1.50 -5.43
N LEU A 131 -11.86 0.65 -4.53
CA LEU A 131 -13.28 0.51 -4.26
C LEU A 131 -13.64 1.27 -2.98
N LEU A 132 -14.61 2.18 -3.09
CA LEU A 132 -15.16 2.85 -1.92
C LEU A 132 -16.42 2.13 -1.43
N SER A 133 -16.30 1.48 -0.27
CA SER A 133 -17.43 0.79 0.38
C SER A 133 -18.31 1.76 1.17
N SER A 134 -19.57 1.39 1.39
CA SER A 134 -20.49 2.13 2.28
C SER A 134 -20.03 2.14 3.75
N THR A 135 -19.07 1.28 4.13
CA THR A 135 -18.49 1.26 5.48
C THR A 135 -17.34 2.26 5.65
N ARG A 136 -17.19 3.21 4.73
CA ARG A 136 -16.12 4.22 4.74
C ARG A 136 -14.74 3.58 4.61
N THR A 137 -14.68 2.45 3.90
CA THR A 137 -13.44 1.74 3.62
C THR A 137 -13.07 1.94 2.16
N LEU A 138 -11.88 2.45 1.91
CA LEU A 138 -11.27 2.53 0.60
C LEU A 138 -10.32 1.34 0.41
N ASP A 139 -10.74 0.39 -0.41
CA ASP A 139 -9.90 -0.73 -0.85
C ASP A 139 -9.04 -0.26 -2.02
N VAL A 140 -7.80 0.12 -1.75
CA VAL A 140 -6.89 0.68 -2.75
C VAL A 140 -6.19 -0.45 -3.51
N GLY A 141 -6.33 -0.41 -4.83
CA GLY A 141 -5.67 -1.35 -5.73
C GLY A 141 -4.40 -0.78 -6.34
N GLN A 142 -4.44 0.48 -6.76
CA GLN A 142 -3.36 1.11 -7.50
C GLN A 142 -3.20 2.57 -7.09
N ILE A 143 -1.94 3.01 -7.12
CA ILE A 143 -1.56 4.41 -6.93
C ILE A 143 -0.63 4.81 -8.06
N THR A 144 -0.95 5.93 -8.70
CA THR A 144 -0.15 6.52 -9.77
C THR A 144 0.31 7.90 -9.32
N VAL A 145 1.62 8.13 -9.29
CA VAL A 145 2.18 9.48 -9.08
C VAL A 145 2.12 10.21 -10.41
N ILE A 146 1.51 11.40 -10.44
CA ILE A 146 1.26 12.15 -11.67
C ILE A 146 2.37 13.19 -11.91
N GLU A 147 2.94 13.77 -10.85
CA GLU A 147 3.98 14.82 -10.89
C GLU A 147 4.94 14.72 -9.70
#